data_AF-A0A101HIJ9-F1
#
_entry.id   AF-A0A101HIJ9-F1
#
_cell.length_a   1.000
_cell.length_b   1.000
_cell.length_c   1.000
_cell.angle_alpha   90.00
_cell.angle_beta   90.00
_cell.angle_gamma   90.00
#
_symmetry.space_group_name_H-M   'P 1'
#
loop_
_entity.id
_entity.type
_entity.pdbx_description
1 polymer ?
#
loop_
_entity_poly.entity_id
_entity_poly.type
_entity_poly.pdbx_seq_one_letter_code
_entity_poly.pdbx_strand_id
1 'polypeptide(L)'
;LIALNKTCFNGLYRQNSKGEFNVPVGRYKNPKILDEKNLRNVSKLLQNTNILCSSYDTIEIPNDKKAFIYFDPPYRPLSTTSSFTKYSKGDFDDNDQKELAKYFRKLDKDNHYLLLSNSNPKSTNSKDDFFEKLYKGFSINTVLAKRYINSNSNGRGEISELLIKNYHTF
;
A
#
# COMPACT_ATOMS: atom_id res chain seq x y z
N LEU A 1 3.99 9.20 -18.85
CA LEU A 1 3.31 8.33 -17.85
C LEU A 1 2.02 8.95 -17.30
N ILE A 2 2.00 10.19 -16.81
CA ILE A 2 0.77 10.82 -16.27
C ILE A 2 -0.37 10.87 -17.31
N ALA A 3 -0.07 11.29 -18.55
CA ALA A 3 -1.07 11.28 -19.62
C ALA A 3 -1.62 9.88 -19.90
N LEU A 4 -0.76 8.84 -19.91
CA LEU A 4 -1.17 7.45 -20.10
C LEU A 4 -2.08 6.97 -18.97
N ASN A 5 -1.74 7.25 -17.70
CA ASN A 5 -2.60 6.92 -16.56
C ASN A 5 -3.92 7.73 -16.55
N LYS A 6 -4.00 8.87 -17.24
CA LYS A 6 -5.26 9.63 -17.38
C LYS A 6 -6.14 9.13 -18.52
N THR A 7 -5.59 8.36 -19.46
CA THR A 7 -6.29 7.90 -20.67
C THR A 7 -6.45 6.38 -20.75
N CYS A 8 -5.76 5.59 -19.93
CA CYS A 8 -5.90 4.14 -19.88
C CYS A 8 -7.08 3.67 -19.01
N PHE A 9 -7.53 2.43 -19.21
CA PHE A 9 -8.65 1.87 -18.48
C PHE A 9 -8.49 1.99 -16.96
N ASN A 10 -9.47 2.63 -16.30
CA ASN A 10 -9.52 2.90 -14.86
C ASN A 10 -8.29 3.62 -14.27
N GLY A 11 -7.50 4.29 -15.11
CA GLY A 11 -6.26 4.94 -14.70
C GLY A 11 -5.22 4.01 -14.09
N LEU A 12 -5.29 2.73 -14.48
CA LEU A 12 -4.43 1.68 -13.96
C LEU A 12 -3.00 1.80 -14.53
N TYR A 13 -2.01 1.59 -13.67
CA TYR A 13 -0.64 1.31 -14.10
C TYR A 13 -0.36 -0.20 -13.99
N ARG A 14 -0.04 -0.85 -15.12
CA ARG A 14 0.33 -2.26 -15.17
C ARG A 14 1.36 -2.51 -16.25
N GLN A 15 2.33 -3.37 -15.95
CA GLN A 15 3.35 -3.84 -16.88
C GLN A 15 3.23 -5.35 -17.10
N ASN A 16 3.70 -5.83 -18.25
CA ASN A 16 3.85 -7.25 -18.52
C ASN A 16 5.19 -7.80 -17.96
N SER A 17 5.46 -9.09 -18.15
CA SER A 17 6.71 -9.72 -17.71
C SER A 17 7.97 -9.16 -18.39
N LYS A 18 7.85 -8.38 -19.46
CA LYS A 18 8.96 -7.66 -20.11
C LYS A 18 9.14 -6.23 -19.58
N GLY A 19 8.29 -5.77 -18.66
CA GLY A 19 8.31 -4.40 -18.14
C GLY A 19 7.58 -3.39 -19.04
N GLU A 20 6.87 -3.86 -20.07
CA GLU A 20 6.16 -3.00 -21.01
C GLU A 20 4.75 -2.70 -20.50
N PHE A 21 4.30 -1.46 -20.66
CA PHE A 21 2.94 -1.05 -20.29
C PHE A 21 1.90 -1.84 -21.10
N ASN A 22 0.90 -2.44 -20.44
CA ASN A 22 -0.05 -3.34 -21.08
C ASN A 22 -1.53 -3.07 -20.69
N VAL A 23 -1.88 -1.82 -20.38
CA VAL A 23 -3.26 -1.43 -20.07
C VAL A 23 -3.94 -0.88 -21.32
N PRO A 24 -5.16 -1.34 -21.68
CA PRO A 24 -5.88 -0.82 -22.82
C PRO A 24 -6.32 0.64 -22.61
N VAL A 25 -6.64 1.32 -23.72
CA VAL A 25 -7.21 2.68 -23.70
C VAL A 25 -8.55 2.67 -22.95
N GLY A 26 -8.75 3.66 -22.08
CA GLY A 26 -9.98 3.89 -21.34
C GLY A 26 -11.04 4.61 -22.19
N ARG A 27 -12.31 4.46 -21.84
CA ARG A 27 -13.44 5.08 -22.55
C ARG A 27 -13.81 6.43 -21.93
N TYR A 28 -12.90 7.40 -21.99
CA TYR A 28 -13.14 8.76 -21.47
C TYR A 28 -13.46 9.72 -22.61
N LYS A 29 -14.56 10.49 -22.49
CA LYS A 29 -14.97 11.47 -23.53
C LYS A 29 -14.00 12.66 -23.62
N ASN A 30 -13.53 13.17 -22.48
CA ASN A 30 -12.58 14.27 -22.42
C ASN A 30 -11.71 14.13 -21.14
N PRO A 31 -10.72 13.22 -21.13
CA PRO A 31 -9.87 13.04 -19.96
C PRO A 31 -9.02 14.30 -19.74
N LYS A 32 -8.99 14.82 -18.50
CA LYS A 32 -8.11 15.93 -18.14
C LYS A 32 -6.66 15.46 -18.10
N ILE A 33 -5.99 15.53 -19.26
CA ILE A 33 -4.59 15.11 -19.45
C ILE A 33 -3.58 16.13 -18.92
N LEU A 34 -3.96 17.41 -18.90
CA LEU A 34 -3.16 18.50 -18.34
C LEU A 34 -3.96 19.23 -17.27
N ASP A 35 -3.41 19.24 -16.06
CA ASP A 35 -3.91 20.02 -14.94
C ASP A 35 -2.78 20.89 -14.39
N GLU A 36 -2.50 21.98 -15.10
CA GLU A 36 -1.34 22.83 -14.80
C GLU A 36 -1.36 23.34 -13.36
N LYS A 37 -2.51 23.82 -12.87
CA LYS A 37 -2.65 24.30 -11.50
C LYS A 37 -2.30 23.20 -10.49
N ASN A 38 -2.80 21.99 -10.69
CA ASN A 38 -2.49 20.87 -9.81
C ASN A 38 -1.01 20.46 -9.89
N LEU A 39 -0.42 20.41 -11.09
CA LEU A 39 1.00 20.09 -11.27
C LEU A 39 1.90 21.10 -10.55
N ARG A 40 1.60 22.40 -10.65
CA ARG A 40 2.33 23.44 -9.92
C ARG A 40 2.15 23.32 -8.41
N ASN A 41 0.96 22.96 -7.93
CA ASN A 41 0.70 22.76 -6.51
C ASN A 41 1.46 21.54 -5.95
N VAL A 42 1.44 20.41 -6.66
CA VAL A 42 2.21 19.20 -6.28
C VAL A 42 3.71 19.48 -6.30
N SER A 43 4.20 20.19 -7.32
CA SER A 43 5.61 20.61 -7.39
C SER A 43 6.02 21.45 -6.18
N LYS A 44 5.20 22.41 -5.76
CA LYS A 44 5.44 23.21 -4.55
C LYS A 44 5.41 22.37 -3.27
N LEU A 45 4.45 21.46 -3.14
CA LEU A 45 4.30 20.60 -1.97
C LEU A 45 5.50 19.67 -1.77
N LEU A 46 6.06 19.14 -2.85
CA LEU A 46 7.16 18.19 -2.83
C LEU A 46 8.56 18.83 -2.72
N GLN A 47 8.66 20.18 -2.63
CA GLN A 47 9.96 20.87 -2.56
C GLN A 47 10.81 20.43 -1.34
N ASN A 48 10.17 19.99 -0.26
CA ASN A 48 10.84 19.50 0.94
C ASN A 48 10.65 17.98 1.11
N THR A 49 10.70 17.23 0.01
CA THR A 49 10.50 15.77 0.01
C THR A 49 11.60 15.08 -0.77
N ASN A 50 12.28 14.13 -0.11
CA ASN A 50 13.19 13.21 -0.77
C ASN A 50 12.39 12.03 -1.32
N ILE A 51 12.44 11.82 -2.64
CA ILE A 51 11.76 10.72 -3.31
C ILE A 51 12.82 9.68 -3.70
N LEU A 52 12.68 8.48 -3.17
CA LEU A 52 13.62 7.38 -3.38
C LEU A 52 12.92 6.22 -4.09
N CYS A 53 13.64 5.59 -5.03
CA CYS A 53 13.23 4.35 -5.67
C CYS A 53 14.20 3.24 -5.24
N SER A 54 13.97 2.71 -4.05
CA SER A 54 14.81 1.69 -3.42
C SER A 54 13.95 0.68 -2.67
N SER A 55 14.59 -0.37 -2.16
CA SER A 55 13.96 -1.23 -1.17
C SER A 55 13.73 -0.45 0.14
N TYR A 56 12.71 -0.83 0.90
CA TYR A 56 12.32 -0.12 2.13
C TYR A 56 13.35 -0.30 3.25
N ASP A 57 14.05 -1.43 3.27
CA ASP A 57 15.03 -1.81 4.29
C ASP A 57 16.39 -1.11 4.12
N THR A 58 16.60 -0.42 3.00
CA THR A 58 17.81 0.39 2.75
C THR A 58 17.67 1.84 3.20
N ILE A 59 16.51 2.23 3.75
CA ILE A 59 16.28 3.60 4.20
C ILE A 59 16.99 3.79 5.54
N GLU A 60 17.97 4.69 5.57
CA GLU A 60 18.68 5.08 6.78
C GLU A 60 17.91 6.19 7.51
N ILE A 61 17.62 5.95 8.79
CA ILE A 61 16.99 6.92 9.67
C ILE A 61 18.05 7.38 10.66
N PRO A 62 18.33 8.69 10.77
CA PRO A 62 19.34 9.20 11.71
C PRO A 62 19.03 8.75 13.14
N ASN A 63 20.01 8.12 13.81
CA ASN A 63 19.86 7.56 15.16
C ASN A 63 19.54 8.62 16.23
N ASP A 64 19.84 9.89 15.96
CA ASP A 64 19.55 11.03 16.84
C ASP A 64 18.11 11.54 16.71
N LYS A 65 17.31 10.97 15.80
CA LYS A 65 15.96 11.43 15.50
C LYS A 65 14.93 10.33 15.64
N LYS A 66 13.87 10.63 16.38
CA LYS A 66 12.65 9.83 16.39
C LYS A 66 11.81 10.17 15.16
N ALA A 67 11.58 9.19 14.29
CA ALA A 67 10.72 9.34 13.12
C ALA A 67 9.33 8.75 13.35
N PHE A 68 8.35 9.27 12.63
CA PHE A 68 7.08 8.60 12.41
C PHE A 68 7.13 7.91 11.04
N ILE A 69 6.91 6.61 11.01
CA ILE A 69 7.07 5.77 9.82
C ILE A 69 5.75 5.07 9.53
N TYR A 70 5.22 5.34 8.34
CA TYR A 70 4.01 4.72 7.83
C TYR A 70 4.35 3.68 6.77
N PHE A 71 3.89 2.45 6.98
CA PHE A 71 4.06 1.34 6.05
C PHE A 71 2.73 1.04 5.36
N ASP A 72 2.75 1.07 4.03
CA ASP A 72 1.62 0.68 3.17
C ASP A 72 2.12 -0.30 2.10
N PRO A 73 2.50 -1.54 2.50
CA PRO A 73 3.02 -2.53 1.57
C PRO A 73 1.89 -3.05 0.66
N PRO A 74 2.20 -3.81 -0.39
CA PRO A 74 1.18 -4.61 -1.04
C PRO A 74 0.48 -5.52 -0.03
N TYR A 75 -0.85 -5.45 0.04
CA TYR A 75 -1.62 -6.18 1.04
C TYR A 75 -1.61 -7.69 0.78
N ARG A 76 -1.62 -8.47 1.85
CA ARG A 76 -1.80 -9.92 1.77
C ARG A 76 -3.17 -10.24 1.14
N PRO A 77 -3.27 -11.06 0.08
CA PRO A 77 -4.55 -11.39 -0.55
C PRO A 77 -5.53 -12.09 0.41
N LEU A 78 -6.83 -11.75 0.35
CA LEU A 78 -7.87 -12.33 1.21
C LEU A 78 -8.48 -13.63 0.67
N SER A 79 -8.23 -13.97 -0.59
CA SER A 79 -8.64 -15.23 -1.22
C SER A 79 -7.59 -15.73 -2.21
N THR A 80 -7.52 -17.05 -2.42
CA THR A 80 -6.63 -17.66 -3.42
C THR A 80 -6.96 -17.22 -4.85
N THR A 81 -8.21 -16.84 -5.14
CA THR A 81 -8.66 -16.33 -6.44
C THR A 81 -8.38 -14.84 -6.65
N SER A 82 -8.18 -14.06 -5.58
CA SER A 82 -7.81 -12.63 -5.67
C SER A 82 -6.36 -12.40 -6.08
N SER A 83 -5.55 -13.46 -6.17
CA SER A 83 -4.21 -13.49 -6.77
C SER A 83 -4.18 -13.08 -8.24
N PHE A 84 -5.34 -12.97 -8.92
CA PHE A 84 -5.44 -12.60 -10.33
C PHE A 84 -5.18 -11.11 -10.61
N THR A 85 -5.09 -10.26 -9.59
CA THR A 85 -4.68 -8.85 -9.73
C THR A 85 -3.17 -8.69 -9.54
N LYS A 86 -2.38 -9.32 -10.43
CA LYS A 86 -0.92 -9.14 -10.47
C LYS A 86 -0.59 -7.78 -11.09
N TYR A 87 -0.18 -6.82 -10.26
CA TYR A 87 0.20 -5.48 -10.69
C TYR A 87 1.71 -5.22 -10.75
N SER A 88 2.55 -6.16 -10.28
CA SER A 88 4.02 -6.07 -10.33
C SER A 88 4.67 -7.44 -10.52
N LYS A 89 5.89 -7.43 -11.05
CA LYS A 89 6.70 -8.61 -11.44
C LYS A 89 7.33 -9.35 -10.24
N GLY A 90 7.19 -8.82 -9.03
CA GLY A 90 7.53 -9.47 -7.76
C GLY A 90 6.27 -9.53 -6.90
N ASP A 91 5.83 -10.73 -6.57
CA ASP A 91 4.69 -10.97 -5.70
C ASP A 91 5.18 -10.75 -4.25
N PHE A 92 4.69 -9.70 -3.57
CA PHE A 92 4.97 -9.47 -2.15
C PHE A 92 4.19 -10.51 -1.34
N ASP A 93 4.86 -11.60 -0.98
CA ASP A 93 4.23 -12.82 -0.48
C ASP A 93 4.24 -12.91 1.07
N ASP A 94 3.79 -14.04 1.61
CA ASP A 94 3.77 -14.27 3.06
C ASP A 94 5.18 -14.25 3.69
N ASN A 95 6.25 -14.51 2.92
CA ASN A 95 7.62 -14.35 3.40
C ASN A 95 8.07 -12.89 3.38
N ASP A 96 7.72 -12.12 2.34
CA ASP A 96 7.97 -10.67 2.34
C ASP A 96 7.25 -9.96 3.50
N GLN A 97 6.02 -10.40 3.83
CA GLN A 97 5.30 -9.91 5.01
C GLN A 97 6.04 -10.25 6.32
N LYS A 98 6.69 -11.41 6.41
CA LYS A 98 7.52 -11.80 7.58
C LYS A 98 8.78 -10.94 7.67
N GLU A 99 9.48 -10.70 6.56
CA GLU A 99 10.67 -9.83 6.54
C GLU A 99 10.30 -8.39 6.92
N LEU A 100 9.17 -7.87 6.42
CA LEU A 100 8.66 -6.57 6.84
C LEU A 100 8.36 -6.53 8.34
N ALA A 101 7.76 -7.58 8.91
CA ALA A 101 7.49 -7.65 10.36
C ALA A 101 8.77 -7.68 11.22
N LYS A 102 9.86 -8.27 10.71
CA LYS A 102 11.20 -8.21 11.34
C LYS A 102 11.77 -6.79 11.27
N TYR A 103 11.68 -6.14 10.11
CA TYR A 103 12.14 -4.77 9.92
C TYR A 103 11.36 -3.78 10.80
N PHE A 104 10.04 -3.93 10.89
CA PHE A 104 9.19 -3.17 11.79
C PHE A 104 9.66 -3.29 13.24
N ARG A 105 10.00 -4.49 13.72
CA ARG A 105 10.55 -4.70 15.08
C ARG A 105 11.93 -4.11 15.27
N LYS A 106 12.76 -4.07 14.24
CA LYS A 106 14.06 -3.40 14.32
C LYS A 106 13.84 -1.91 14.60
N LEU A 107 12.97 -1.26 13.82
CA LEU A 107 12.67 0.16 13.97
C LEU A 107 11.95 0.49 15.29
N ASP A 108 11.19 -0.46 15.83
CA ASP A 108 10.58 -0.36 17.16
C ASP A 108 11.66 -0.31 18.26
N LYS A 109 12.66 -1.19 18.18
CA LYS A 109 13.83 -1.18 19.09
C LYS A 109 14.65 0.10 18.97
N ASP A 110 14.68 0.69 17.78
CA ASP A 110 15.31 1.99 17.51
C ASP A 110 14.44 3.18 17.98
N ASN A 111 13.34 2.89 18.71
CA ASN A 111 12.45 3.86 19.36
C ASN A 111 11.77 4.83 18.38
N HIS A 112 11.38 4.35 17.19
CA HIS A 112 10.55 5.11 16.25
C HIS A 112 9.04 4.93 16.52
N TYR A 113 8.21 5.83 15.98
CA TYR A 113 6.75 5.64 15.95
C TYR A 113 6.34 4.97 14.65
N LEU A 114 5.66 3.83 14.74
CA LEU A 114 5.38 2.99 13.59
C LEU A 114 3.87 2.79 13.42
N LEU A 115 3.40 2.93 12.19
CA LEU A 115 2.03 2.61 11.79
C LEU A 115 2.07 1.80 10.49
N LEU A 116 1.37 0.67 10.45
CA LEU A 116 1.29 -0.18 9.27
C LEU A 116 -0.17 -0.47 8.92
N SER A 117 -0.52 -0.34 7.65
CA SER A 117 -1.80 -0.75 7.07
C SER A 117 -1.67 -2.12 6.38
N ASN A 118 -2.68 -2.97 6.50
CA ASN A 118 -2.77 -4.21 5.72
C ASN A 118 -4.21 -4.76 5.62
N SER A 119 -4.39 -5.83 4.87
CA SER A 119 -5.67 -6.54 4.80
C SER A 119 -6.02 -7.23 6.12
N ASN A 120 -7.32 -7.44 6.37
CA ASN A 120 -7.79 -8.26 7.50
C ASN A 120 -8.18 -9.68 7.05
N PRO A 121 -7.29 -10.68 7.13
CA PRO A 121 -7.62 -12.06 6.72
C PRO A 121 -8.74 -12.69 7.56
N LYS A 122 -8.99 -12.20 8.78
CA LYS A 122 -10.12 -12.68 9.59
C LYS A 122 -11.48 -12.32 9.03
N SER A 123 -11.57 -11.38 8.09
CA SER A 123 -12.82 -11.09 7.40
C SER A 123 -13.28 -12.23 6.47
N THR A 124 -12.35 -13.07 6.00
CA THR A 124 -12.67 -14.23 5.14
C THR A 124 -12.46 -15.56 5.85
N ASN A 125 -11.49 -15.65 6.75
CA ASN A 125 -11.22 -16.83 7.58
C ASN A 125 -10.91 -16.42 9.02
N SER A 126 -11.88 -16.57 9.92
CA SER A 126 -11.74 -16.17 11.33
C SER A 126 -10.59 -16.85 12.09
N LYS A 127 -10.06 -17.97 11.58
CA LYS A 127 -8.91 -18.71 12.13
C LYS A 127 -7.57 -18.25 11.58
N ASP A 128 -7.55 -17.38 10.57
CA ASP A 128 -6.30 -16.86 10.01
C ASP A 128 -5.75 -15.76 10.93
N ASP A 129 -4.79 -16.14 11.76
CA ASP A 129 -4.14 -15.29 12.77
C ASP A 129 -2.74 -14.83 12.32
N PHE A 130 -2.50 -14.78 11.01
CA PHE A 130 -1.20 -14.49 10.42
C PHE A 130 -0.60 -13.18 10.95
N PHE A 131 -1.35 -12.07 10.88
CA PHE A 131 -0.85 -10.76 11.32
C PHE A 131 -0.77 -10.65 12.84
N GLU A 132 -1.66 -11.30 13.59
CA GLU A 132 -1.58 -11.35 15.05
C GLU A 132 -0.32 -12.08 15.54
N LYS A 133 0.08 -13.15 14.85
CA LYS A 133 1.34 -13.84 15.12
C LYS A 133 2.54 -12.96 14.77
N LEU A 134 2.56 -12.40 13.55
CA LEU A 134 3.67 -11.57 13.10
C LEU A 134 3.85 -10.31 13.93
N TYR A 135 2.77 -9.69 14.41
CA TYR A 135 2.79 -8.42 15.14
C TYR A 135 2.40 -8.59 16.62
N LYS A 136 2.62 -9.79 17.19
CA LYS A 136 2.47 -10.02 18.63
C LYS A 136 3.28 -8.99 19.45
N GLY A 137 2.60 -8.33 20.38
CA GLY A 137 3.15 -7.25 21.22
C GLY A 137 2.84 -5.84 20.71
N PHE A 138 2.26 -5.70 19.53
CA PHE A 138 1.80 -4.42 18.97
C PHE A 138 0.27 -4.29 19.06
N SER A 139 -0.21 -3.04 18.99
CA SER A 139 -1.65 -2.77 18.91
C SER A 139 -2.13 -3.05 17.50
N ILE A 140 -3.12 -3.93 17.35
CA ILE A 140 -3.76 -4.26 16.07
C ILE A 140 -5.21 -3.83 16.14
N ASN A 141 -5.58 -2.87 15.29
CA ASN A 141 -6.88 -2.27 15.25
C ASN A 141 -7.55 -2.56 13.92
N THR A 142 -8.81 -2.97 13.95
CA THR A 142 -9.61 -3.13 12.76
C THR A 142 -10.26 -1.80 12.37
N VAL A 143 -10.17 -1.43 11.10
CA VAL A 143 -10.88 -0.28 10.51
C VAL A 143 -11.73 -0.71 9.33
N LEU A 144 -12.80 0.04 9.05
CA LEU A 144 -13.67 -0.18 7.90
C LEU A 144 -13.29 0.79 6.78
N ALA A 145 -12.89 0.25 5.64
CA ALA A 145 -12.53 0.99 4.44
C ALA A 145 -13.56 0.77 3.33
N LYS A 146 -13.90 1.84 2.59
CA LYS A 146 -14.80 1.77 1.44
C LYS A 146 -13.99 1.57 0.17
N ARG A 147 -14.17 0.43 -0.52
CA ARG A 147 -13.57 0.24 -1.86
C ARG A 147 -14.43 0.89 -2.95
N TYR A 148 -13.95 2.00 -3.49
CA TYR A 148 -14.59 2.68 -4.63
C TYR A 148 -14.24 2.07 -5.99
N ILE A 149 -13.12 1.35 -6.11
CA ILE A 149 -12.59 0.82 -7.36
C ILE A 149 -12.76 -0.71 -7.40
N ASN A 150 -14.01 -1.16 -7.62
CA ASN A 150 -14.29 -2.55 -7.99
C ASN A 150 -15.10 -2.56 -9.30
N SER A 151 -14.67 -3.37 -10.27
CA SER A 151 -15.35 -3.54 -11.55
C SER A 151 -16.73 -4.21 -11.39
N ASN A 152 -16.96 -4.92 -10.29
CA ASN A 152 -18.26 -5.50 -9.95
C ASN A 152 -19.02 -4.61 -8.95
N SER A 153 -20.22 -4.17 -9.32
CA SER A 153 -21.09 -3.35 -8.48
C SER A 153 -21.51 -4.04 -7.17
N ASN A 154 -21.63 -5.38 -7.18
CA ASN A 154 -21.98 -6.17 -5.99
C ASN A 154 -20.78 -6.42 -5.05
N GLY A 155 -19.56 -6.11 -5.50
CA GLY A 155 -18.34 -6.17 -4.67
C GLY A 155 -17.97 -4.83 -4.02
N ARG A 156 -18.86 -3.83 -4.12
CA ARG A 156 -18.75 -2.55 -3.42
C ARG A 156 -19.37 -2.70 -2.04
N GLY A 157 -18.53 -2.81 -1.01
CA GLY A 157 -18.92 -2.94 0.38
C GLY A 157 -17.81 -2.43 1.30
N GLU A 158 -18.09 -2.40 2.60
CA GLU A 158 -17.06 -2.12 3.61
C GLU A 158 -16.13 -3.32 3.70
N ILE A 159 -14.84 -3.06 3.54
CA ILE A 159 -13.80 -4.05 3.75
C ILE A 159 -13.11 -3.71 5.06
N SER A 160 -12.86 -4.74 5.83
CA SER A 160 -12.08 -4.63 7.04
C SER A 160 -10.60 -4.62 6.69
N GLU A 161 -9.87 -3.64 7.22
CA GLU A 161 -8.42 -3.51 7.13
C GLU A 161 -7.82 -3.45 8.53
N LEU A 162 -6.53 -3.77 8.65
CA LEU A 162 -5.78 -3.72 9.90
C LEU A 162 -4.90 -2.47 9.93
N LEU A 163 -4.89 -1.79 11.07
CA LEU A 163 -3.89 -0.80 11.45
C LEU A 163 -3.07 -1.35 12.62
N ILE A 164 -1.75 -1.48 12.43
CA ILE A 164 -0.82 -2.03 13.40
C ILE A 164 0.13 -0.93 13.87
N LYS A 165 0.24 -0.71 15.18
CA LYS A 165 1.05 0.39 15.75
C LYS A 165 1.79 0.01 17.02
N ASN A 166 2.91 0.70 17.28
CA ASN A 166 3.74 0.53 18.48
C ASN A 166 3.55 1.61 19.56
N TYR A 167 2.55 2.47 19.40
CA TYR A 167 2.24 3.54 20.35
C TYR A 167 0.75 3.56 20.72
N HIS A 168 0.47 4.10 21.90
CA HIS A 168 -0.89 4.38 22.35
C HIS A 168 -1.27 5.80 21.96
N THR A 169 -2.47 5.97 21.41
CA THR A 169 -3.13 7.28 21.32
C THR A 169 -3.84 7.51 22.65
N PHE A 170 -3.55 8.64 23.29
CA PHE A 170 -4.27 9.11 24.47
C PHE A 170 -5.72 9.48 24.13
#